data_AF-V5WFD3-F1
#
_entry.id   AF-V5WFD3-F1
#
_cell.length_a   1.000
_cell.length_b   1.000
_cell.length_c   1.000
_cell.angle_alpha   90.00
_cell.angle_beta   90.00
_cell.angle_gamma   90.00
#
_symmetry.space_group_name_H-M   'P 1'
#
loop_
_entity.id
_entity.type
_entity.pdbx_description
1 polymer ?
#
loop_
_entity_poly.entity_id
_entity_poly.type
_entity_poly.pdbx_seq_one_letter_code
_entity_poly.pdbx_strand_id
1 'polypeptide(L)'
;MIPRWISNTIYVSQVKDAGPIWRMLHELIETIRNQDDSYHFRQSIDLEFLHSTICYSGGEFQIILHFLSSVGVMEGISSFISQRYGSFYVKCVEIDSGKDVVNFLAHENGILQGEKTVSKGLSKHLVEEIEKSPMKGRCFSFTVPELFNQKEQQFIETLQDLKYNSKSQTTQDPEDDLLF
;
A
#
# COMPACT_ATOMS: atom_id res chain seq x y z
N MET A 1 23.13 18.94 10.00
CA MET A 1 23.02 17.48 9.79
C MET A 1 21.77 17.28 8.93
N ILE A 2 21.88 16.68 7.75
CA ILE A 2 20.71 16.45 6.88
C ILE A 2 19.91 15.30 7.51
N PRO A 3 18.59 15.43 7.72
CA PRO A 3 17.79 14.35 8.25
C PRO A 3 17.87 13.13 7.34
N ARG A 4 18.12 11.97 7.94
CA ARG A 4 18.18 10.69 7.25
C ARG A 4 16.75 10.26 6.92
N TRP A 5 16.42 10.21 5.64
CA TRP A 5 15.13 9.71 5.18
C TRP A 5 15.23 8.26 4.74
N ILE A 6 14.25 7.51 5.19
CA ILE A 6 13.98 6.12 4.86
C ILE A 6 12.74 6.13 3.96
N SER A 7 12.84 5.53 2.77
CA SER A 7 11.70 5.38 1.87
C SER A 7 10.95 4.10 2.20
N ASN A 8 9.65 4.21 2.45
CA ASN A 8 8.79 3.08 2.82
C ASN A 8 7.73 2.89 1.75
N THR A 9 7.46 1.64 1.41
CA THR A 9 6.32 1.26 0.57
C THR A 9 5.56 0.13 1.25
N ILE A 10 4.25 0.29 1.39
CA ILE A 10 3.35 -0.71 1.95
C ILE A 10 2.36 -1.14 0.88
N TYR A 11 2.33 -2.43 0.62
CA TYR A 11 1.42 -3.09 -0.28
C TYR A 11 0.36 -3.83 0.55
N VAL A 12 -0.90 -3.48 0.35
CA VAL A 12 -2.04 -4.17 0.97
C VAL A 12 -2.85 -4.85 -0.13
N SER A 13 -3.18 -6.10 0.07
CA SER A 13 -3.89 -6.95 -0.90
C SER A 13 -4.94 -7.82 -0.21
N GLN A 14 -5.64 -8.66 -0.99
CA GLN A 14 -6.80 -9.45 -0.53
C GLN A 14 -8.03 -8.62 -0.13
N VAL A 15 -8.09 -7.34 -0.51
CA VAL A 15 -9.20 -6.46 -0.13
C VAL A 15 -10.36 -6.58 -1.13
N LYS A 16 -11.50 -7.16 -0.73
CA LYS A 16 -12.62 -7.41 -1.66
C LYS A 16 -13.61 -6.23 -1.79
N ASP A 17 -13.66 -5.39 -0.75
CA ASP A 17 -14.64 -4.31 -0.60
C ASP A 17 -13.98 -2.95 -0.37
N ALA A 18 -14.62 -1.90 -0.88
CA ALA A 18 -14.10 -0.52 -0.79
C ALA A 18 -14.23 0.11 0.61
N GLY A 19 -15.28 -0.25 1.37
CA GLY A 19 -15.56 0.36 2.68
C GLY A 19 -14.43 0.19 3.72
N PRO A 20 -13.85 -1.02 3.87
CA PRO A 20 -12.68 -1.21 4.73
C PRO A 20 -11.45 -0.37 4.33
N ILE A 21 -11.30 -0.04 3.04
CA ILE A 21 -10.16 0.75 2.55
C ILE A 21 -10.21 2.18 3.08
N TRP A 22 -11.36 2.83 2.95
CA TRP A 22 -11.57 4.19 3.46
C TRP A 22 -11.26 4.28 4.96
N ARG A 23 -11.85 3.37 5.74
CA ARG A 23 -11.65 3.30 7.20
C ARG A 23 -10.18 3.06 7.55
N MET A 24 -9.52 2.13 6.87
CA MET A 24 -8.11 1.82 7.09
C MET A 24 -7.20 3.01 6.84
N LEU A 25 -7.40 3.74 5.74
CA LEU A 25 -6.60 4.93 5.43
C LEU A 25 -6.85 6.06 6.42
N HIS A 26 -8.11 6.34 6.76
CA HIS A 26 -8.45 7.37 7.73
C HIS A 26 -7.89 7.05 9.12
N GLU A 27 -8.14 5.85 9.65
CA GLU A 27 -7.65 5.45 10.96
C GLU A 27 -6.12 5.42 11.00
N LEU A 28 -5.45 4.96 9.94
CA LEU A 28 -3.99 4.98 9.85
C LEU A 28 -3.45 6.41 9.88
N ILE A 29 -3.97 7.29 9.02
CA ILE A 29 -3.48 8.68 8.94
C ILE A 29 -3.81 9.45 10.21
N GLU A 30 -5.00 9.28 10.79
CA GLU A 30 -5.33 9.86 12.08
C GLU A 30 -4.43 9.32 13.19
N THR A 31 -4.11 8.03 13.19
CA THR A 31 -3.15 7.45 14.14
C THR A 31 -1.76 8.04 13.96
N ILE A 32 -1.34 8.35 12.74
CA ILE A 32 -0.05 9.02 12.49
C ILE A 32 -0.11 10.50 12.92
N ARG A 33 -1.21 11.22 12.62
CA ARG A 33 -1.39 12.65 12.95
C ARG A 33 -1.55 12.89 14.46
N ASN A 34 -2.32 12.05 15.14
CA ASN A 34 -2.66 12.20 16.56
C ASN A 34 -1.55 11.71 17.51
N GLN A 35 -0.43 11.23 16.97
CA GLN A 35 0.70 10.76 17.76
C GLN A 35 1.59 11.88 18.30
N ASP A 36 0.93 12.79 19.01
CA ASP A 36 1.58 13.76 19.87
C ASP A 36 1.84 13.23 21.29
N ASP A 37 1.41 12.01 21.70
CA ASP A 37 1.62 11.55 23.10
C ASP A 37 1.85 10.03 23.37
N SER A 38 1.81 9.15 22.37
CA SER A 38 2.13 7.71 22.57
C SER A 38 3.41 7.30 21.84
N TYR A 39 4.22 6.48 22.50
CA TYR A 39 5.66 6.28 22.31
C TYR A 39 6.15 5.68 20.97
N HIS A 40 5.34 5.58 19.91
CA HIS A 40 5.70 4.79 18.72
C HIS A 40 6.00 5.57 17.42
N PHE A 41 5.44 6.77 17.21
CA PHE A 41 5.61 7.48 15.93
C PHE A 41 5.95 8.98 16.03
N ARG A 42 6.22 9.52 17.22
CA ARG A 42 6.65 10.93 17.39
C ARG A 42 7.84 11.22 16.44
N GLN A 43 7.64 12.12 15.48
CA GLN A 43 8.63 12.61 14.49
C GLN A 43 8.99 11.65 13.34
N SER A 44 8.25 10.55 13.16
CA SER A 44 8.71 9.44 12.33
C SER A 44 8.27 9.47 10.87
N ILE A 45 7.14 10.06 10.47
CA ILE A 45 6.59 9.96 9.11
C ILE A 45 6.27 11.34 8.54
N ASP A 46 6.72 11.60 7.32
CA ASP A 46 6.36 12.81 6.57
C ASP A 46 5.09 12.57 5.75
N LEU A 47 3.97 13.12 6.23
CA LEU A 47 2.66 12.97 5.60
C LEU A 47 2.54 13.75 4.29
N GLU A 48 3.39 14.75 4.02
CA GLU A 48 3.41 15.43 2.72
C GLU A 48 3.86 14.48 1.60
N PHE A 49 4.68 13.50 1.95
CA PHE A 49 5.15 12.46 1.03
C PHE A 49 4.31 11.20 1.07
N LEU A 50 3.22 11.16 1.85
CA LEU A 50 2.30 10.02 1.84
C LEU A 50 1.45 10.06 0.56
N HIS A 51 1.82 9.22 -0.40
CA HIS A 51 1.08 9.00 -1.63
C HIS A 51 0.39 7.64 -1.57
N SER A 52 -0.90 7.62 -1.88
CA SER A 52 -1.69 6.39 -1.93
C SER A 52 -2.10 6.10 -3.36
N THR A 53 -2.00 4.83 -3.76
CA THR A 53 -2.48 4.34 -5.05
C THR A 53 -3.30 3.10 -4.83
N ILE A 54 -4.51 3.07 -5.38
CA ILE A 54 -5.42 1.94 -5.31
C ILE A 54 -5.68 1.45 -6.74
N CYS A 55 -5.49 0.17 -6.97
CA CYS A 55 -5.82 -0.48 -8.24
C CYS A 55 -6.80 -1.63 -7.96
N TYR A 56 -7.62 -1.99 -8.95
CA TYR A 56 -8.50 -3.16 -8.87
C TYR A 56 -8.14 -4.18 -9.96
N SER A 57 -7.74 -5.39 -9.53
CA SER A 57 -7.33 -6.48 -10.42
C SER A 57 -7.51 -7.83 -9.73
N GLY A 58 -7.66 -8.90 -10.51
CA GLY A 58 -7.78 -10.26 -9.95
C GLY A 58 -8.96 -10.45 -8.99
N GLY A 59 -10.00 -9.60 -9.07
CA GLY A 59 -11.15 -9.66 -8.16
C GLY A 59 -10.93 -9.00 -6.80
N GLU A 60 -9.91 -8.16 -6.64
CA GLU A 60 -9.60 -7.44 -5.41
C GLU A 60 -9.03 -6.04 -5.64
N PHE A 61 -9.15 -5.21 -4.61
CA PHE A 61 -8.41 -3.97 -4.49
C PHE A 61 -7.02 -4.25 -3.94
N GLN A 62 -6.05 -3.54 -4.49
CA GLN A 62 -4.67 -3.54 -4.07
C GLN A 62 -4.25 -2.10 -3.83
N ILE A 63 -3.60 -1.87 -2.70
CA ILE A 63 -3.32 -0.54 -2.17
C ILE A 63 -1.81 -0.44 -2.00
N ILE A 64 -1.25 0.65 -2.49
CA ILE A 64 0.17 0.96 -2.39
C ILE A 64 0.26 2.30 -1.65
N LEU A 65 0.92 2.28 -0.50
CA LEU A 65 1.21 3.48 0.29
C LEU A 65 2.71 3.72 0.22
N HIS A 66 3.12 4.88 -0.31
CA HIS A 66 4.50 5.32 -0.32
C HIS A 66 4.65 6.53 0.59
N PHE A 67 5.67 6.54 1.45
CA PHE A 67 5.96 7.67 2.33
C PHE A 67 7.42 7.67 2.80
N LEU A 68 7.85 8.81 3.34
CA LEU A 68 9.17 8.96 3.95
C LEU A 68 9.08 8.87 5.48
N SER A 69 10.06 8.24 6.10
CA SER A 69 10.20 8.19 7.54
C SER A 69 11.63 8.51 8.01
N SER A 70 11.76 9.01 9.25
CA SER A 70 13.06 9.29 9.89
C SER A 70 13.59 8.08 10.69
N VAL A 71 12.72 7.10 10.97
CA VAL A 71 13.02 5.84 11.67
C VAL A 71 12.24 4.69 11.02
N GLY A 72 12.62 3.44 11.32
CA GLY A 72 11.89 2.27 10.83
C GLY A 72 10.51 2.20 11.47
N VAL A 73 9.47 2.27 10.64
CA VAL A 73 8.05 2.30 11.09
C VAL A 73 7.20 1.18 10.48
N MET A 74 7.79 0.39 9.56
CA MET A 74 7.06 -0.64 8.82
C MET A 74 6.38 -1.65 9.73
N GLU A 75 7.07 -2.14 10.76
CA GLU A 75 6.53 -3.16 11.66
C GLU A 75 5.28 -2.64 12.37
N GLY A 76 5.35 -1.41 12.89
CA GLY A 76 4.22 -0.76 13.54
C GLY A 76 3.01 -0.59 12.61
N ILE A 77 3.23 -0.07 11.39
CA ILE A 77 2.12 0.16 10.44
C ILE A 77 1.57 -1.16 9.91
N SER A 78 2.44 -2.10 9.51
CA SER A 78 2.00 -3.38 8.97
C SER A 78 1.27 -4.23 9.99
N SER A 79 1.73 -4.21 11.25
CA SER A 79 1.05 -4.83 12.37
C SER A 79 -0.31 -4.16 12.65
N PHE A 80 -0.37 -2.82 12.67
CA PHE A 80 -1.64 -2.08 12.82
C PHE A 80 -2.65 -2.48 11.75
N ILE A 81 -2.27 -2.44 10.47
CA ILE A 81 -3.17 -2.78 9.36
C ILE A 81 -3.62 -4.25 9.49
N SER A 82 -2.67 -5.17 9.70
CA SER A 82 -2.96 -6.60 9.69
C SER A 82 -3.79 -7.05 10.89
N GLN A 83 -3.55 -6.48 12.08
CA GLN A 83 -4.32 -6.80 13.29
C GLN A 83 -5.74 -6.23 13.22
N ARG A 84 -5.90 -5.02 12.67
CA ARG A 84 -7.18 -4.30 12.66
C ARG A 84 -8.07 -4.69 11.48
N TYR A 85 -7.47 -5.10 10.37
CA TYR A 85 -8.17 -5.47 9.14
C TYR A 85 -7.95 -6.94 8.73
N GLY A 86 -7.46 -7.78 9.65
CA GLY A 86 -7.44 -9.26 9.65
C GLY A 86 -7.22 -9.95 8.30
N SER A 87 -8.26 -9.96 7.47
CA SER A 87 -8.28 -10.39 6.07
C SER A 87 -7.26 -9.72 5.12
N PHE A 88 -6.51 -8.72 5.56
CA PHE A 88 -5.56 -8.02 4.68
C PHE A 88 -4.20 -8.70 4.71
N TYR A 89 -3.63 -8.89 3.52
CA TYR A 89 -2.24 -9.31 3.37
C TYR A 89 -1.36 -8.09 3.10
N VAL A 90 -0.39 -7.86 3.98
CA VAL A 90 0.43 -6.65 4.00
C VAL A 90 1.89 -7.01 3.73
N LYS A 91 2.46 -6.48 2.65
CA LYS A 91 3.90 -6.52 2.37
C LYS A 91 4.47 -5.11 2.52
N CYS A 92 5.69 -5.01 3.01
CA CYS A 92 6.36 -3.74 3.19
C CYS A 92 7.77 -3.82 2.63
N VAL A 93 8.22 -2.71 2.05
CA VAL A 93 9.59 -2.47 1.56
C VAL A 93 10.12 -1.20 2.22
N GLU A 94 11.32 -1.27 2.78
CA GLU A 94 12.01 -0.12 3.34
C GLU A 94 13.40 0.01 2.75
N ILE A 95 13.69 1.20 2.25
CA ILE A 95 14.95 1.56 1.62
C ILE A 95 15.56 2.68 2.45
N ASP A 96 16.53 2.31 3.27
CA ASP A 96 17.27 3.24 4.09
C ASP A 96 18.44 3.81 3.27
N SER A 97 18.38 5.09 2.88
CA SER A 97 19.43 5.73 2.07
C SER A 97 20.83 5.69 2.72
N GLY A 98 20.91 5.67 4.04
CA GLY A 98 22.15 5.62 4.82
C GLY A 98 22.72 4.21 5.03
N LYS A 99 22.00 3.15 4.67
CA LYS A 99 22.49 1.77 4.66
C LYS A 99 22.50 1.26 3.22
N ASP A 100 23.39 0.35 2.86
CA ASP A 100 23.34 -0.28 1.52
C ASP A 100 22.36 -1.47 1.47
N VAL A 101 21.22 -1.36 2.16
CA VAL A 101 20.26 -2.47 2.32
C VAL A 101 18.82 -2.04 2.02
N VAL A 102 18.01 -3.05 1.72
CA VAL A 102 16.54 -2.99 1.61
C VAL A 102 15.96 -4.03 2.55
N ASN A 103 15.01 -3.61 3.37
CA ASN A 103 14.28 -4.48 4.30
C ASN A 103 12.91 -4.81 3.72
N PHE A 104 12.50 -6.06 3.90
CA PHE A 104 11.22 -6.60 3.47
C PHE A 104 10.52 -7.24 4.67
N LEU A 105 9.23 -6.95 4.81
CA LEU A 105 8.37 -7.54 5.82
C LEU A 105 7.06 -7.98 5.16
N ALA A 106 6.50 -9.09 5.62
CA ALA A 106 5.19 -9.56 5.20
C ALA A 106 4.36 -10.01 6.41
N HIS A 107 3.13 -9.54 6.50
CA HIS A 107 2.16 -9.90 7.53
C HIS A 107 0.86 -10.40 6.90
N GLU A 108 0.25 -11.39 7.53
CA GLU A 108 -1.07 -11.90 7.20
C GLU A 108 -1.82 -12.21 8.49
N ASN A 109 -3.06 -11.74 8.64
CA ASN A 109 -3.87 -11.95 9.85
C ASN A 109 -3.15 -11.53 11.15
N GLY A 110 -2.34 -10.47 11.09
CA GLY A 110 -1.57 -9.97 12.23
C GLY A 110 -0.31 -10.78 12.58
N ILE A 111 0.04 -11.80 11.78
CA ILE A 111 1.20 -12.68 12.00
C ILE A 111 2.28 -12.35 10.98
N LEU A 112 3.54 -12.22 11.44
CA LEU A 112 4.71 -12.07 10.58
C LEU A 112 4.93 -13.36 9.78
N GLN A 113 4.77 -13.28 8.46
CA GLN A 113 4.97 -14.38 7.52
C GLN A 113 6.39 -14.44 6.96
N GLY A 114 7.08 -13.30 6.92
CA GLY A 114 8.44 -13.25 6.41
C GLY A 114 9.13 -11.93 6.66
N GLU A 115 10.43 -12.02 6.92
CA GLU A 115 11.34 -10.89 7.07
C GLU A 115 12.62 -11.19 6.27
N LYS A 116 13.11 -10.19 5.53
CA LYS A 116 14.34 -10.34 4.75
C LYS A 116 15.06 -9.00 4.60
N THR A 117 16.37 -9.00 4.81
CA THR A 117 17.25 -7.88 4.48
C THR A 117 18.16 -8.29 3.33
N VAL A 118 18.27 -7.46 2.29
CA VAL A 118 19.18 -7.68 1.16
C VAL A 118 19.94 -6.41 0.81
N SER A 119 21.02 -6.54 0.05
CA SER A 119 21.72 -5.36 -0.49
C SER A 119 20.87 -4.66 -1.56
N LYS A 120 20.98 -3.32 -1.66
CA LYS A 120 20.22 -2.52 -2.64
C LYS A 120 20.43 -2.96 -4.09
N GLY A 121 21.63 -3.41 -4.45
CA GLY A 121 21.91 -3.91 -5.81
C GLY A 121 21.16 -5.20 -6.17
N LEU A 122 20.77 -6.00 -5.15
CA LEU A 122 20.06 -7.28 -5.33
C LEU A 122 18.55 -7.17 -5.09
N SER A 123 18.07 -6.03 -4.60
CA SER A 123 16.66 -5.85 -4.24
C SER A 123 15.73 -5.75 -5.43
N LYS A 124 16.22 -5.39 -6.63
CA LYS A 124 15.39 -5.17 -7.82
C LYS A 124 14.45 -6.35 -8.10
N HIS A 125 14.96 -7.58 -8.12
CA HIS A 125 14.14 -8.76 -8.40
C HIS A 125 13.09 -9.03 -7.30
N LEU A 126 13.41 -8.72 -6.04
CA LEU A 126 12.52 -8.90 -4.90
C LEU A 126 11.44 -7.82 -4.84
N VAL A 127 11.81 -6.59 -5.17
CA VAL A 127 10.87 -5.47 -5.34
C VAL A 127 9.93 -5.78 -6.50
N GLU A 128 10.45 -6.22 -7.65
CA GLU A 128 9.63 -6.68 -8.77
C GLU A 128 8.70 -7.83 -8.34
N GLU A 129 9.16 -8.80 -7.53
CA GLU A 129 8.30 -9.86 -6.99
C GLU A 129 7.21 -9.40 -6.02
N ILE A 130 7.46 -8.33 -5.29
CA ILE A 130 6.46 -7.69 -4.43
C ILE A 130 5.48 -6.86 -5.27
N GLU A 131 6.00 -6.22 -6.31
CA GLU A 131 5.28 -5.42 -7.33
C GLU A 131 4.65 -6.28 -8.43
N LYS A 132 4.79 -7.61 -8.39
CA LYS A 132 4.16 -8.58 -9.32
C LYS A 132 2.64 -8.64 -9.07
N SER A 133 1.97 -7.48 -9.07
CA SER A 133 0.53 -7.25 -9.24
C SER A 133 0.26 -5.72 -9.22
N PRO A 134 -0.59 -5.12 -10.07
CA PRO A 134 -0.91 -5.35 -11.47
C PRO A 134 -1.05 -3.95 -12.12
N MET A 135 0.04 -3.30 -12.55
CA MET A 135 -0.12 -1.99 -13.23
C MET A 135 -0.89 -2.08 -14.57
N LYS A 136 -1.42 -3.26 -14.92
CA LYS A 136 -2.44 -3.44 -15.94
C LYS A 136 -3.82 -3.18 -15.35
N GLY A 137 -4.30 -1.95 -15.49
CA GLY A 137 -5.65 -1.55 -15.11
C GLY A 137 -5.75 -0.06 -14.84
N ARG A 138 -6.96 0.42 -14.54
CA ARG A 138 -7.14 1.76 -13.98
C ARG A 138 -6.68 1.76 -12.52
N CYS A 139 -6.02 2.84 -12.12
CA CYS A 139 -5.66 3.10 -10.73
C CYS A 139 -6.20 4.46 -10.31
N PHE A 140 -6.48 4.59 -9.03
CA PHE A 140 -6.90 5.81 -8.37
C PHE A 140 -5.80 6.21 -7.38
N SER A 141 -5.21 7.38 -7.60
CA SER A 141 -4.15 7.92 -6.75
C SER A 141 -4.61 9.19 -6.09
N PHE A 142 -4.20 9.40 -4.83
CA PHE A 142 -4.55 10.57 -4.05
C PHE A 142 -3.50 10.84 -2.97
N THR A 143 -3.48 12.10 -2.57
CA THR A 143 -2.72 12.64 -1.45
C THR A 143 -3.56 12.65 -0.17
N VAL A 144 -2.90 12.86 0.98
CA VAL A 144 -3.60 12.99 2.27
C VAL A 144 -4.67 14.10 2.26
N PRO A 145 -4.40 15.33 1.78
CA PRO A 145 -5.43 16.37 1.74
C PRO A 145 -6.65 15.99 0.89
N GLU A 146 -6.44 15.32 -0.25
CA GLU A 146 -7.53 14.87 -1.12
C GLU A 146 -8.41 13.83 -0.44
N LEU A 147 -7.82 12.88 0.29
CA LEU A 147 -8.57 11.89 1.06
C LEU A 147 -9.48 12.58 2.10
N PHE A 148 -8.93 13.49 2.91
CA PHE A 148 -9.70 14.14 3.99
C PHE A 148 -10.74 15.16 3.51
N ASN A 149 -10.63 15.62 2.27
CA ASN A 149 -11.63 16.49 1.64
C ASN A 149 -12.77 15.71 0.98
N GLN A 150 -12.62 14.40 0.79
CA GLN A 150 -13.62 13.54 0.19
C GLN A 150 -14.59 13.00 1.26
N LYS A 151 -15.85 12.77 0.90
CA LYS A 151 -16.78 12.01 1.76
C LYS A 151 -16.60 10.52 1.55
N GLU A 152 -16.77 9.72 2.60
CA GLU A 152 -16.69 8.24 2.54
C GLU A 152 -17.46 7.67 1.35
N GLN A 153 -18.71 8.11 1.17
CA GLN A 153 -19.58 7.65 0.09
C GLN A 153 -19.00 7.94 -1.30
N GLN A 154 -18.42 9.13 -1.51
CA GLN A 154 -17.82 9.51 -2.79
C GLN A 154 -16.56 8.69 -3.09
N PHE A 155 -15.78 8.39 -2.06
CA PHE A 155 -14.61 7.53 -2.19
C PHE A 155 -15.00 6.09 -2.54
N ILE A 156 -16.01 5.55 -1.85
CA ILE A 156 -16.55 4.22 -2.14
C ILE A 156 -17.07 4.14 -3.58
N GLU A 157 -17.81 5.15 -4.04
CA GLU A 157 -18.30 5.22 -5.43
C GLU A 157 -17.14 5.24 -6.44
N THR A 158 -16.09 6.01 -6.17
CA THR A 158 -14.89 6.06 -7.02
C THR A 158 -14.20 4.70 -7.12
N LEU A 159 -14.09 3.96 -6.01
CA LEU A 159 -13.52 2.62 -6.01
C LEU A 159 -14.45 1.58 -6.65
N GLN A 160 -15.76 1.74 -6.52
CA GLN A 160 -16.72 0.89 -7.23
C GLN A 160 -16.59 1.09 -8.74
N ASP A 161 -16.50 2.33 -9.21
CA ASP A 161 -16.26 2.63 -10.63
C ASP A 161 -14.94 2.03 -11.13
N LEU A 162 -13.89 2.06 -10.31
CA LEU A 162 -12.63 1.38 -10.58
C LEU A 162 -12.86 -0.13 -10.82
N LYS A 163 -13.62 -0.78 -9.93
CA LYS A 163 -13.98 -2.21 -9.98
C LYS A 163 -14.84 -2.57 -11.19
N TYR A 164 -15.84 -1.75 -11.54
CA TYR A 164 -16.73 -2.01 -12.68
C TYR A 164 -16.00 -1.86 -14.02
N ASN A 165 -15.19 -0.82 -14.17
CA ASN A 165 -14.49 -0.55 -15.42
C ASN A 165 -13.33 -1.53 -15.68
N SER A 166 -12.74 -2.13 -14.64
CA SER A 166 -11.75 -3.21 -14.79
C SER A 166 -12.37 -4.51 -15.35
N LYS A 167 -13.67 -4.76 -15.12
CA LYS A 167 -14.37 -5.93 -15.69
C LYS A 167 -14.63 -5.78 -17.19
N SER A 168 -14.80 -4.56 -17.68
CA SER A 168 -15.05 -4.29 -19.10
C SER A 168 -13.84 -4.58 -20.01
N GLN A 169 -12.63 -4.66 -19.44
CA GLN A 169 -11.40 -4.96 -20.17
C GLN A 169 -11.07 -6.46 -20.23
N THR A 170 -11.82 -7.32 -19.52
CA THR A 170 -11.59 -8.78 -19.50
C THR A 170 -12.40 -9.54 -20.55
N THR A 171 -13.00 -8.85 -21.53
CA THR A 171 -13.87 -9.44 -22.57
C THR A 171 -13.36 -9.31 -24.01
N GLN A 172 -12.06 -9.10 -24.20
CA GLN A 172 -11.43 -9.24 -25.53
C GLN A 172 -10.17 -10.08 -25.42
N ASP A 173 -10.34 -11.40 -25.32
CA ASP A 173 -9.35 -12.34 -25.83
C ASP A 173 -9.47 -12.34 -27.37
N PRO A 174 -8.40 -12.05 -28.12
CA PRO A 174 -8.34 -12.31 -29.55
C PRO A 174 -7.88 -13.76 -29.75
N GLU A 175 -8.71 -14.73 -29.38
CA GLU A 175 -8.54 -16.13 -29.77
C GLU A 175 -9.87 -16.64 -30.31
N ASP A 176 -10.22 -16.23 -31.54
CA ASP A 176 -11.24 -16.93 -32.36
C ASP A 176 -11.25 -16.47 -33.84
N ASP A 177 -10.07 -16.21 -34.42
CA ASP A 177 -9.94 -15.96 -35.88
C ASP A 177 -8.76 -16.74 -36.49
N LEU A 178 -8.58 -17.99 -36.07
CA LEU A 178 -7.73 -18.97 -36.78
C LEU A 178 -8.48 -20.29 -36.98
N LEU A 179 -9.64 -20.20 -37.63
CA LEU A 179 -10.21 -21.30 -38.40
C LEU A 179 -10.78 -20.72 -39.68
N PHE A 180 -9.97 -20.69 -40.75
CA PHE A 180 -10.29 -21.07 -42.14
C PHE A 180 -9.04 -20.88 -43.01
#